data_AF-A0AAJ5YVG4-F1
#
_entry.id   AF-A0AAJ5YVG4-F1
#
_cell.length_a   1.000
_cell.length_b   1.000
_cell.length_c   1.000
_cell.angle_alpha   90.00
_cell.angle_beta   90.00
_cell.angle_gamma   90.00
#
_symmetry.space_group_name_H-M   'P 1'
#
loop_
_entity.id
_entity.type
_entity.pdbx_description
1 polymer ?
#
loop_
_entity_poly.entity_id
_entity_poly.type
_entity_poly.pdbx_seq_one_letter_code
_entity_poly.pdbx_strand_id
1 'polypeptide(L)'
;MDVGAGNGILSLFAIQAGAEVVYAVEASSVVSALRRLVEAASREDSPSNAWLRDRLAVVHARIEKVDTDMLKRCTPGPITIEDGKVDTIISECLGVLLVHERMCESFIEARDRFLKPGGAMFPRTGTLCFSLLNDARLYQEVRARGEWWNTNSFYGVDLTPFADAARTEAFSSPVVGCFSPTHIVGSQTDPITACSTCPDGAVNRYMIDFSTISMDNLRTFDVPIALDCVHEPVVVHGLGAWFDLSFLQPEEVEDDIDNPQFAMTTSPFAPATHWAQIRLLFPEPLAMNTGQCLLGTLHFQVNERRSYDIQADLYVPLSNETSNVTLFRRKAFWKLDNQTYSWETTGI
;
A
#
# COMPACT_ATOMS: atom_id res chain seq x y z
N MET A 1 19.17 5.50 8.50
CA MET A 1 19.24 5.74 7.04
C MET A 1 17.84 6.00 6.55
N ASP A 2 17.66 7.05 5.77
CA ASP A 2 16.41 7.42 5.13
C ASP A 2 16.51 7.06 3.65
N VAL A 3 15.70 6.09 3.19
CA VAL A 3 15.78 5.50 1.85
C VAL A 3 14.73 6.15 0.96
N GLY A 4 15.17 6.77 -0.14
CA GLY A 4 14.27 7.59 -0.96
C GLY A 4 13.87 8.87 -0.24
N ALA A 5 14.84 9.54 0.37
CA ALA A 5 14.61 10.63 1.32
C ALA A 5 13.80 11.80 0.74
N GLY A 6 13.75 11.97 -0.59
CA GLY A 6 13.03 13.05 -1.25
C GLY A 6 13.54 14.41 -0.78
N ASN A 7 12.66 15.18 -0.12
CA ASN A 7 13.01 16.47 0.47
C ASN A 7 13.71 16.36 1.84
N GLY A 8 13.85 15.15 2.38
CA GLY A 8 14.53 14.82 3.62
C GLY A 8 13.70 14.93 4.89
N ILE A 9 12.38 15.14 4.82
CA ILE A 9 11.58 15.42 6.03
C ILE A 9 11.71 14.34 7.11
N LEU A 10 11.74 13.06 6.74
CA LEU A 10 11.94 11.95 7.68
C LEU A 10 13.35 11.97 8.28
N SER A 11 14.36 12.29 7.47
CA SER A 11 15.73 12.52 7.96
C SER A 11 15.78 13.62 9.02
N LEU A 12 15.04 14.72 8.82
CA LEU A 12 14.97 15.81 9.80
C LEU A 12 14.33 15.36 11.10
N PHE A 13 13.22 14.61 11.04
CA PHE A 13 12.56 14.06 12.22
C PHE A 13 13.47 13.09 12.98
N ALA A 14 14.21 12.24 12.29
CA ALA A 14 15.17 11.33 12.93
C ALA A 14 16.26 12.10 13.69
N ILE A 15 16.80 13.18 13.11
CA ILE A 15 17.78 14.04 13.80
C ILE A 15 17.14 14.75 15.00
N GLN A 16 15.90 15.23 14.89
CA GLN A 16 15.16 15.83 16.02
C GLN A 16 14.90 14.83 17.15
N ALA A 17 14.65 13.57 16.80
CA ALA A 17 14.51 12.47 17.76
C ALA A 17 15.85 12.04 18.38
N GLY A 18 16.97 12.62 17.96
CA GLY A 18 18.28 12.41 18.59
C GLY A 18 19.26 11.56 17.78
N ALA A 19 18.96 11.20 16.53
CA ALA A 19 19.89 10.41 15.69
C ALA A 19 21.25 11.13 15.54
N GLU A 20 22.35 10.45 15.87
CA GLU A 20 23.69 11.03 15.80
C GLU A 20 24.04 11.44 14.36
N VAL A 21 23.75 10.57 13.39
CA VAL A 21 23.89 10.84 11.96
C VAL A 21 22.74 10.23 11.19
N VAL A 22 22.29 10.90 10.13
CA VAL A 22 21.31 10.37 9.19
C VAL A 22 21.85 10.42 7.77
N TYR A 23 21.92 9.25 7.13
CA TYR A 23 22.16 9.12 5.69
C TYR A 23 20.85 9.27 4.94
N ALA A 24 20.66 10.44 4.31
CA ALA A 24 19.55 10.71 3.41
C ALA A 24 19.93 10.24 2.00
N VAL A 25 19.49 9.04 1.63
CA VAL A 25 19.76 8.42 0.33
C VAL A 25 18.65 8.81 -0.63
N GLU A 26 18.99 9.57 -1.66
CA GLU A 26 18.04 10.09 -2.64
C GLU A 26 18.61 9.95 -4.05
N ALA A 27 17.80 9.45 -4.99
CA ALA A 27 18.23 9.17 -6.36
C ALA A 27 17.95 10.33 -7.34
N SER A 28 17.00 11.20 -6.99
CA SER A 28 16.55 12.31 -7.84
C SER A 28 17.30 13.61 -7.57
N SER A 29 17.04 14.59 -8.44
CA SER A 29 17.62 15.94 -8.34
C SER A 29 17.16 16.74 -7.12
N VAL A 30 16.16 16.26 -6.37
CA VAL A 30 15.68 16.91 -5.12
C VAL A 30 16.79 16.99 -4.08
N VAL A 31 17.82 16.13 -4.18
CA VAL A 31 19.04 16.19 -3.37
C VAL A 31 19.70 17.58 -3.33
N SER A 32 19.52 18.40 -4.38
CA SER A 32 20.03 19.78 -4.42
C SER A 32 19.36 20.69 -3.38
N ALA A 33 18.08 20.47 -3.08
CA ALA A 33 17.36 21.18 -2.04
C ALA A 33 17.83 20.74 -0.64
N LEU A 34 18.06 19.44 -0.45
CA LEU A 34 18.65 18.88 0.78
C LEU A 34 20.01 19.51 1.10
N ARG A 35 20.90 19.61 0.09
CA ARG A 35 22.22 20.26 0.26
C ARG A 35 22.10 21.73 0.67
N ARG A 36 21.17 22.48 0.07
CA ARG A 36 20.91 23.88 0.46
C ARG A 36 20.47 24.00 1.92
N LEU A 37 19.69 23.04 2.43
CA LEU A 37 19.30 23.02 3.84
C LEU A 37 20.49 22.78 4.76
N VAL A 38 21.38 21.84 4.41
CA VAL A 38 22.63 21.57 5.16
C VAL A 38 23.56 22.78 5.14
N GLU A 39 23.73 23.41 3.98
CA GLU A 39 24.53 24.64 3.83
C GLU A 39 23.97 25.78 4.69
N ALA A 40 22.65 25.99 4.66
CA ALA A 40 21.98 27.02 5.46
C ALA A 40 22.15 26.80 6.97
N ALA A 41 22.01 25.55 7.44
CA ALA A 41 22.22 25.18 8.85
C ALA A 41 23.67 25.34 9.33
N SER A 42 24.63 25.33 8.39
CA SER A 42 26.05 25.47 8.69
C SER A 42 26.50 26.94 8.80
N ARG A 43 25.67 27.90 8.40
CA ARG A 43 26.00 29.32 8.48
C ARG A 43 25.92 29.83 9.92
N GLU A 44 26.89 30.64 10.33
CA GLU A 44 26.92 31.25 11.67
C GLU A 44 25.86 32.35 11.85
N ASP A 45 25.44 32.99 10.76
CA ASP A 45 24.48 34.10 10.76
C ASP A 45 23.00 33.64 10.74
N SER A 46 22.74 32.34 10.66
CA SER A 46 21.40 31.75 10.63
C SER A 46 21.28 30.64 11.69
N PRO A 47 20.81 30.95 12.91
CA PRO A 47 20.69 29.95 13.97
C PRO A 47 19.60 28.90 13.71
N SER A 48 18.70 29.17 12.76
CA SER A 48 17.65 28.24 12.36
C SER A 48 18.25 26.93 11.85
N ASN A 49 17.83 25.81 12.43
CA ASN A 49 18.27 24.46 12.08
C ASN A 49 19.76 24.16 12.35
N ALA A 50 20.45 24.93 13.19
CA ALA A 50 21.84 24.65 13.57
C ALA A 50 22.04 23.22 14.14
N TRP A 51 20.98 22.62 14.68
CA TRP A 51 20.94 21.23 15.16
C TRP A 51 21.14 20.16 14.06
N LEU A 52 21.11 20.53 12.77
CA LEU A 52 21.44 19.66 11.63
C LEU A 52 22.94 19.57 11.34
N ARG A 53 23.72 20.55 11.83
CA ARG A 53 25.15 20.66 11.54
C ARG A 53 25.85 19.36 11.93
N ASP A 54 26.67 18.86 11.01
CA ASP A 54 27.43 17.62 11.17
C ASP A 54 26.59 16.36 11.45
N ARG A 55 25.30 16.36 11.12
CA ARG A 55 24.39 15.22 11.40
C ARG A 55 23.62 14.71 10.18
N LEU A 56 23.48 15.50 9.10
CA LEU A 56 22.77 15.09 7.89
C LEU A 56 23.75 14.78 6.73
N ALA A 57 23.94 13.49 6.44
CA ALA A 57 24.76 12.98 5.35
C ALA A 57 23.91 12.79 4.08
N VAL A 58 24.08 13.67 3.09
CA VAL A 58 23.30 13.62 1.84
C VAL A 58 23.98 12.72 0.82
N VAL A 59 23.35 11.59 0.48
CA VAL A 59 23.88 10.56 -0.44
C VAL A 59 23.06 10.56 -1.74
N HIS A 60 23.61 11.13 -2.81
CA HIS A 60 22.94 11.19 -4.11
C HIS A 60 23.18 9.91 -4.91
N ALA A 61 22.35 8.90 -4.70
CA ALA A 61 22.41 7.63 -5.39
C ALA A 61 21.10 6.86 -5.26
N ARG A 62 20.88 5.89 -6.16
CA ARG A 62 19.92 4.81 -5.90
C ARG A 62 20.48 3.91 -4.80
N ILE A 63 19.63 3.42 -3.90
CA ILE A 63 20.08 2.60 -2.77
C ILE A 63 20.82 1.34 -3.23
N GLU A 64 20.39 0.74 -4.34
CA GLU A 64 21.02 -0.44 -4.94
C GLU A 64 22.47 -0.17 -5.37
N LYS A 65 22.86 1.11 -5.55
CA LYS A 65 24.20 1.56 -5.97
C LYS A 65 25.01 2.19 -4.85
N VAL A 66 24.45 2.40 -3.66
CA VAL A 66 25.20 2.89 -2.49
C VAL A 66 26.21 1.85 -2.07
N ASP A 67 27.41 2.26 -1.69
CA ASP A 67 28.43 1.40 -1.08
C ASP A 67 29.01 2.06 0.19
N THR A 68 29.79 1.29 0.95
CA THR A 68 30.39 1.75 2.20
C THR A 68 31.30 2.96 2.00
N ASP A 69 32.00 3.07 0.87
CA ASP A 69 32.88 4.19 0.57
C ASP A 69 32.10 5.47 0.24
N MET A 70 30.94 5.36 -0.40
CA MET A 70 29.99 6.47 -0.56
C MET A 70 29.49 6.95 0.79
N LEU A 71 29.09 6.04 1.70
CA LEU A 71 28.63 6.42 3.04
C LEU A 71 29.75 7.14 3.81
N LYS A 72 30.97 6.58 3.82
CA LYS A 72 32.15 7.20 4.45
C LYS A 72 32.43 8.60 3.91
N ARG A 73 32.44 8.77 2.58
CA ARG A 73 32.68 10.08 1.95
C ARG A 73 31.62 11.12 2.27
N CYS A 74 30.37 10.70 2.46
CA CYS A 74 29.25 11.58 2.78
C CYS A 74 29.07 11.82 4.29
N THR A 75 29.78 11.08 5.15
CA THR A 75 29.68 11.20 6.60
C THR A 75 30.23 12.57 7.04
N PRO A 76 29.44 13.41 7.71
CA PRO A 76 29.91 14.72 8.14
C PRO A 76 30.59 14.67 9.52
N GLY A 77 31.34 15.73 9.84
CA GLY A 77 31.94 15.92 11.17
C GLY A 77 32.98 14.86 11.58
N PRO A 78 33.16 14.64 12.89
CA PRO A 78 34.11 13.63 13.43
C PRO A 78 33.52 12.20 13.45
N ILE A 79 32.31 12.01 12.93
CA ILE A 79 31.60 10.73 12.95
C ILE A 79 32.31 9.75 12.02
N THR A 80 32.47 8.50 12.47
CA THR A 80 33.11 7.44 11.69
C THR A 80 32.16 6.27 11.51
N ILE A 81 32.12 5.73 10.29
CA ILE A 81 31.35 4.54 9.95
C ILE A 81 32.29 3.50 9.33
N GLU A 82 32.53 2.39 10.01
CA GLU A 82 33.54 1.42 9.58
C GLU A 82 33.00 0.44 8.53
N ASP A 83 31.86 -0.17 8.83
CA ASP A 83 31.24 -1.25 8.07
C ASP A 83 30.07 -0.80 7.17
N GLY A 84 29.68 0.47 7.26
CA GLY A 84 28.55 1.02 6.51
C GLY A 84 27.18 0.65 7.09
N LYS A 85 27.13 0.12 8.32
CA LYS A 85 25.89 -0.31 8.95
C LYS A 85 25.20 0.80 9.74
N VAL A 86 23.88 0.73 9.84
CA VAL A 86 23.01 1.70 10.54
C VAL A 86 22.09 1.00 11.53
N ASP A 87 21.71 1.72 12.59
CA ASP A 87 20.84 1.21 13.65
C ASP A 87 19.35 1.19 13.25
N THR A 88 18.95 2.14 12.41
CA THR A 88 17.55 2.31 11.98
C THR A 88 17.50 2.61 10.48
N ILE A 89 16.54 1.99 9.80
CA ILE A 89 16.17 2.34 8.42
C ILE A 89 14.73 2.84 8.43
N ILE A 90 14.53 4.01 7.82
CA ILE A 90 13.23 4.67 7.69
C ILE A 90 12.98 4.93 6.21
N SER A 91 11.73 4.82 5.77
CA SER A 91 11.35 5.15 4.40
C SER A 91 9.84 5.38 4.30
N GLU A 92 9.45 6.31 3.44
CA GLU A 92 8.12 6.33 2.85
C GLU A 92 8.25 5.63 1.48
N CYS A 93 8.01 4.31 1.47
CA CYS A 93 8.17 3.45 0.28
C CYS A 93 6.84 2.91 -0.24
N LEU A 94 5.75 3.64 0.03
CA LEU A 94 4.39 3.13 -0.04
C LEU A 94 3.75 3.54 -1.36
N GLY A 95 3.33 2.56 -2.14
CA GLY A 95 2.49 2.78 -3.31
C GLY A 95 1.00 2.61 -3.00
N VAL A 96 0.18 2.78 -4.02
CA VAL A 96 -1.21 2.28 -4.01
C VAL A 96 -1.22 0.81 -3.60
N LEU A 97 -2.14 0.45 -2.68
CA LEU A 97 -2.22 -0.88 -2.06
C LEU A 97 -0.87 -1.34 -1.48
N LEU A 98 -0.12 -0.42 -0.86
CA LEU A 98 1.20 -0.60 -0.24
C LEU A 98 2.35 -0.91 -1.21
N VAL A 99 2.14 -1.83 -2.15
CA VAL A 99 3.20 -2.49 -2.91
C VAL A 99 3.42 -1.91 -4.32
N HIS A 100 2.51 -1.07 -4.83
CA HIS A 100 2.71 -0.42 -6.15
C HIS A 100 4.02 0.37 -6.20
N GLU A 101 4.55 0.61 -7.41
CA GLU A 101 5.88 1.21 -7.69
C GLU A 101 7.10 0.39 -7.28
N ARG A 102 6.87 -0.70 -6.51
CA ARG A 102 7.88 -1.65 -6.01
C ARG A 102 8.98 -0.98 -5.19
N MET A 103 8.67 0.15 -4.54
CA MET A 103 9.65 0.87 -3.71
C MET A 103 9.99 0.11 -2.42
N CYS A 104 9.08 -0.77 -1.95
CA CYS A 104 9.37 -1.73 -0.89
C CYS A 104 10.60 -2.60 -1.20
N GLU A 105 10.92 -2.91 -2.48
CA GLU A 105 12.14 -3.66 -2.80
C GLU A 105 13.40 -2.87 -2.44
N SER A 106 13.44 -1.57 -2.73
CA SER A 106 14.55 -0.69 -2.33
C SER A 106 14.68 -0.59 -0.80
N PHE A 107 13.56 -0.65 -0.07
CA PHE A 107 13.55 -0.68 1.39
C PHE A 107 14.11 -1.99 1.96
N ILE A 108 13.73 -3.14 1.39
CA ILE A 108 14.26 -4.45 1.77
C ILE A 108 15.75 -4.60 1.39
N GLU A 109 16.16 -4.10 0.22
CA GLU A 109 17.57 -4.04 -0.18
C GLU A 109 18.40 -3.24 0.82
N ALA A 110 17.88 -2.09 1.30
CA ALA A 110 18.54 -1.29 2.31
C ALA A 110 18.70 -2.06 3.62
N ARG A 111 17.64 -2.74 4.06
CA ARG A 111 17.64 -3.59 5.26
C ARG A 111 18.74 -4.64 5.20
N ASP A 112 18.74 -5.45 4.15
CA ASP A 112 19.64 -6.59 4.04
C ASP A 112 21.11 -6.15 3.99
N ARG A 113 21.39 -5.00 3.39
CA ARG A 113 22.75 -4.51 3.18
C ARG A 113 23.26 -3.63 4.30
N PHE A 114 22.43 -2.75 4.84
CA PHE A 114 22.89 -1.66 5.72
C PHE A 114 22.36 -1.75 7.15
N LEU A 115 21.31 -2.53 7.44
CA LEU A 115 20.83 -2.64 8.82
C LEU A 115 21.77 -3.51 9.66
N LYS A 116 22.04 -3.09 10.90
CA LYS A 116 22.68 -3.92 11.92
C LYS A 116 21.73 -5.05 12.38
N PRO A 117 22.24 -6.19 12.85
CA PRO A 117 21.41 -7.19 13.53
C PRO A 117 20.63 -6.54 14.69
N GLY A 118 19.32 -6.76 14.75
CA GLY A 118 18.44 -6.13 15.76
C GLY A 118 18.11 -4.67 15.50
N GLY A 119 18.53 -4.09 14.38
CA GLY A 119 18.17 -2.72 14.01
C GLY A 119 16.67 -2.56 13.71
N ALA A 120 16.21 -1.32 13.80
CA ALA A 120 14.79 -0.98 13.66
C ALA A 120 14.42 -0.59 12.22
N MET A 121 13.18 -0.90 11.83
CA MET A 121 12.59 -0.56 10.54
C MET A 121 11.35 0.32 10.76
N PHE A 122 11.24 1.42 10.03
CA PHE A 122 10.05 2.30 10.05
C PHE A 122 9.55 2.55 8.61
N PRO A 123 8.33 2.07 8.26
CA PRO A 123 7.44 1.23 9.08
C PRO A 123 8.03 -0.16 9.35
N ARG A 124 7.58 -0.80 10.44
CA ARG A 124 7.96 -2.17 10.79
C ARG A 124 7.15 -3.17 10.00
N THR A 125 5.83 -3.01 10.00
CA THR A 125 4.92 -3.85 9.24
C THR A 125 4.02 -3.01 8.35
N GLY A 126 3.60 -3.60 7.24
CA GLY A 126 2.49 -3.14 6.43
C GLY A 126 1.46 -4.24 6.29
N THR A 127 0.19 -3.93 6.53
CA THR A 127 -0.92 -4.89 6.47
C THR A 127 -1.80 -4.55 5.29
N LEU A 128 -1.92 -5.47 4.34
CA LEU A 128 -2.91 -5.38 3.27
C LEU A 128 -4.27 -5.78 3.83
N CYS A 129 -5.28 -4.94 3.62
CA CYS A 129 -6.63 -5.12 4.13
C CYS A 129 -7.59 -5.28 2.95
N PHE A 130 -8.45 -6.31 2.99
CA PHE A 130 -9.44 -6.61 1.94
C PHE A 130 -10.82 -6.82 2.56
N SER A 131 -11.86 -6.28 1.93
CA SER A 131 -13.25 -6.46 2.34
C SER A 131 -14.15 -6.72 1.14
N LEU A 132 -15.30 -7.36 1.37
CA LEU A 132 -16.36 -7.46 0.36
C LEU A 132 -16.94 -6.07 0.09
N LEU A 133 -17.16 -5.75 -1.20
CA LEU A 133 -17.62 -4.43 -1.62
C LEU A 133 -18.98 -4.51 -2.34
N ASN A 134 -19.95 -3.71 -1.87
CA ASN A 134 -21.18 -3.41 -2.58
C ASN A 134 -21.13 -1.96 -3.10
N ASP A 135 -20.70 -1.81 -4.36
CA ASP A 135 -20.66 -0.53 -5.06
C ASP A 135 -21.30 -0.67 -6.45
N ALA A 136 -22.63 -0.72 -6.47
CA ALA A 136 -23.40 -0.90 -7.69
C ALA A 136 -23.19 0.25 -8.69
N ARG A 137 -23.01 1.48 -8.21
CA ARG A 137 -22.84 2.65 -9.09
C ARG A 137 -21.51 2.58 -9.84
N LEU A 138 -20.39 2.41 -9.12
CA LEU A 138 -19.09 2.28 -9.77
C LEU A 138 -19.05 1.09 -10.72
N TYR A 139 -19.66 -0.03 -10.32
CA TYR A 139 -19.75 -1.21 -11.19
C TYR A 139 -20.44 -0.88 -12.51
N GLN A 140 -21.56 -0.15 -12.50
CA GLN A 140 -22.23 0.26 -13.75
C GLN A 140 -21.37 1.22 -14.58
N GLU A 141 -20.64 2.13 -13.95
CA GLU A 141 -19.73 3.05 -14.66
C GLU A 141 -18.59 2.30 -15.37
N VAL A 142 -17.95 1.35 -14.68
CA VAL A 142 -16.89 0.51 -15.27
C VAL A 142 -17.45 -0.39 -16.37
N ARG A 143 -18.62 -1.00 -16.14
CA ARG A 143 -19.32 -1.81 -17.15
C ARG A 143 -19.65 -0.98 -18.40
N ALA A 144 -20.13 0.25 -18.25
CA ALA A 144 -20.50 1.12 -19.36
C ALA A 144 -19.32 1.44 -20.28
N ARG A 145 -18.10 1.55 -19.75
CA ARG A 145 -16.87 1.76 -20.55
C ARG A 145 -16.63 0.61 -21.53
N GLY A 146 -16.84 -0.63 -21.09
CA GLY A 146 -16.75 -1.80 -21.96
C GLY A 146 -17.94 -1.92 -22.91
N GLU A 147 -19.15 -1.65 -22.41
CA GLU A 147 -20.39 -1.79 -23.20
C GLU A 147 -20.48 -0.80 -24.36
N TRP A 148 -19.85 0.37 -24.27
CA TRP A 148 -19.83 1.35 -25.37
C TRP A 148 -19.31 0.75 -26.69
N TRP A 149 -18.35 -0.17 -26.61
CA TRP A 149 -17.77 -0.86 -27.77
C TRP A 149 -18.72 -1.88 -28.41
N ASN A 150 -19.84 -2.20 -27.77
CA ASN A 150 -20.89 -3.05 -28.32
C ASN A 150 -21.80 -2.25 -29.29
N THR A 151 -21.19 -1.53 -30.23
CA THR A 151 -21.86 -0.68 -31.21
C THR A 151 -21.60 -1.20 -32.62
N ASN A 152 -22.65 -1.60 -33.33
CA ASN A 152 -22.56 -2.21 -34.67
C ASN A 152 -22.51 -1.18 -35.84
N SER A 153 -22.63 0.11 -35.57
CA SER A 153 -22.59 1.17 -36.59
C SER A 153 -22.16 2.52 -36.01
N PHE A 154 -20.89 2.65 -35.66
CA PHE A 154 -20.27 3.95 -35.33
C PHE A 154 -19.70 4.57 -36.61
N TYR A 155 -20.39 5.57 -37.17
CA TYR A 155 -20.06 6.16 -38.48
C TYR A 155 -19.90 5.12 -39.61
N GLY A 156 -20.71 4.05 -39.58
CA GLY A 156 -20.66 2.96 -40.55
C GLY A 156 -19.63 1.87 -40.27
N VAL A 157 -18.96 1.92 -39.11
CA VAL A 157 -18.00 0.90 -38.66
C VAL A 157 -18.62 0.06 -37.54
N ASP A 158 -18.52 -1.26 -37.67
CA ASP A 158 -18.90 -2.22 -36.61
C ASP A 158 -17.73 -2.35 -35.61
N LEU A 159 -17.95 -1.91 -34.37
CA LEU A 159 -16.98 -1.96 -33.28
C LEU A 159 -17.16 -3.16 -32.35
N THR A 160 -18.20 -3.98 -32.55
CA THR A 160 -18.49 -5.15 -31.70
C THR A 160 -17.33 -6.14 -31.56
N PRO A 161 -16.41 -6.31 -32.53
CA PRO A 161 -15.22 -7.16 -32.34
C PRO A 161 -14.29 -6.71 -31.20
N PHE A 162 -14.38 -5.45 -30.73
CA PHE A 162 -13.59 -4.94 -29.61
C PHE A 162 -14.26 -5.10 -28.24
N ALA A 163 -15.56 -5.43 -28.19
CA ALA A 163 -16.37 -5.35 -26.97
C ALA A 163 -15.82 -6.22 -25.83
N ASP A 164 -15.40 -7.46 -26.13
CA ASP A 164 -14.86 -8.36 -25.11
C ASP A 164 -13.48 -7.92 -24.60
N ALA A 165 -12.63 -7.40 -25.49
CA ALA A 165 -11.33 -6.86 -25.12
C ALA A 165 -11.48 -5.62 -24.22
N ALA A 166 -12.37 -4.69 -24.60
CA ALA A 166 -12.64 -3.48 -23.82
C ALA A 166 -13.27 -3.80 -22.45
N ARG A 167 -14.18 -4.79 -22.38
CA ARG A 167 -14.74 -5.25 -21.11
C ARG A 167 -13.66 -5.86 -20.20
N THR A 168 -12.81 -6.71 -20.77
CA THR A 168 -11.71 -7.33 -20.04
C THR A 168 -10.75 -6.28 -19.50
N GLU A 169 -10.38 -5.29 -20.33
CA GLU A 169 -9.51 -4.19 -19.93
C GLU A 169 -10.14 -3.38 -18.78
N ALA A 170 -11.40 -2.96 -18.93
CA ALA A 170 -12.11 -2.16 -17.93
C ALA A 170 -12.18 -2.83 -16.56
N PHE A 171 -12.45 -4.14 -16.49
CA PHE A 171 -12.48 -4.87 -15.22
C PHE A 171 -11.11 -5.33 -14.72
N SER A 172 -10.08 -5.32 -15.58
CA SER A 172 -8.70 -5.59 -15.15
C SER A 172 -7.98 -4.37 -14.58
N SER A 173 -8.58 -3.18 -14.71
CA SER A 173 -8.08 -1.94 -14.13
C SER A 173 -8.66 -1.71 -12.73
N PRO A 174 -7.84 -1.78 -11.66
CA PRO A 174 -8.29 -1.34 -10.35
C PRO A 174 -8.76 0.10 -10.36
N VAL A 175 -9.77 0.42 -9.54
CA VAL A 175 -10.24 1.80 -9.38
C VAL A 175 -9.73 2.38 -8.06
N VAL A 176 -8.85 3.36 -8.14
CA VAL A 176 -8.31 4.12 -7.00
C VAL A 176 -9.23 5.29 -6.68
N GLY A 177 -9.52 5.47 -5.41
CA GLY A 177 -10.30 6.61 -4.92
C GLY A 177 -10.97 6.31 -3.59
N CYS A 178 -11.33 7.36 -2.87
CA CYS A 178 -12.03 7.20 -1.60
C CYS A 178 -13.44 6.64 -1.83
N PHE A 179 -13.90 5.79 -0.92
CA PHE A 179 -15.29 5.33 -0.90
C PHE A 179 -15.84 5.31 0.53
N SER A 180 -17.14 5.54 0.67
CA SER A 180 -17.81 5.51 1.98
C SER A 180 -17.69 4.12 2.62
N PRO A 181 -17.43 4.03 3.94
CA PRO A 181 -17.51 2.78 4.70
C PRO A 181 -18.79 1.97 4.47
N THR A 182 -19.90 2.63 4.13
CA THR A 182 -21.20 1.98 3.85
C THR A 182 -21.14 1.02 2.65
N HIS A 183 -20.14 1.11 1.78
CA HIS A 183 -19.93 0.15 0.69
C HIS A 183 -19.33 -1.17 1.16
N ILE A 184 -18.79 -1.22 2.38
CA ILE A 184 -18.22 -2.45 2.95
C ILE A 184 -19.35 -3.32 3.47
N VAL A 185 -19.44 -4.54 2.94
CA VAL A 185 -20.42 -5.53 3.40
C VAL A 185 -20.05 -5.97 4.81
N GLY A 186 -21.06 -6.02 5.68
CA GLY A 186 -20.88 -6.33 7.10
C GLY A 186 -20.46 -5.14 7.96
N SER A 187 -20.29 -3.95 7.38
CA SER A 187 -20.15 -2.72 8.17
C SER A 187 -21.45 -2.42 8.93
N GLN A 188 -21.39 -2.44 10.26
CA GLN A 188 -22.47 -1.90 11.08
C GLN A 188 -22.28 -0.38 11.17
N THR A 189 -22.83 0.37 10.24
CA THR A 189 -22.91 1.83 10.39
C THR A 189 -24.12 2.15 11.24
N ASP A 190 -23.94 2.33 12.56
CA ASP A 190 -24.93 3.02 13.37
C ASP A 190 -24.90 4.50 12.99
N PRO A 191 -25.98 5.06 12.41
CA PRO A 191 -26.03 6.46 11.99
C PRO A 191 -25.93 7.46 13.17
N ILE A 192 -25.97 7.00 14.43
CA ILE A 192 -25.93 7.84 15.63
C ILE A 192 -24.51 7.99 16.20
N THR A 193 -23.69 6.93 16.20
CA THR A 193 -22.41 6.95 16.93
C THR A 193 -21.22 7.40 16.09
N ALA A 194 -21.27 7.31 14.75
CA ALA A 194 -20.15 7.68 13.85
C ALA A 194 -18.77 7.14 14.29
N CYS A 195 -18.76 6.11 15.14
CA CYS A 195 -17.55 5.47 15.64
C CYS A 195 -17.19 4.42 14.61
N SER A 196 -16.38 4.88 13.66
CA SER A 196 -15.94 4.22 12.45
C SER A 196 -14.88 3.16 12.74
N THR A 197 -15.15 2.18 13.59
CA THR A 197 -14.25 1.03 13.69
C THR A 197 -14.69 0.01 12.64
N CYS A 198 -13.78 -0.33 11.72
CA CYS A 198 -14.04 -1.39 10.76
C CYS A 198 -14.30 -2.70 11.51
N PRO A 199 -15.43 -3.38 11.31
CA PRO A 199 -15.70 -4.63 12.03
C PRO A 199 -14.64 -5.66 11.65
N ASP A 200 -14.00 -6.28 12.65
CA ASP A 200 -12.88 -7.18 12.37
C ASP A 200 -13.27 -8.38 11.49
N GLY A 201 -14.50 -8.86 11.60
CA GLY A 201 -15.02 -9.93 10.71
C GLY A 201 -15.26 -9.50 9.26
N ALA A 202 -15.30 -8.19 8.96
CA ALA A 202 -15.51 -7.66 7.61
C ALA A 202 -14.21 -7.42 6.84
N VAL A 203 -13.05 -7.66 7.47
CA VAL A 203 -11.74 -7.38 6.87
C VAL A 203 -10.82 -8.59 7.00
N ASN A 204 -10.35 -9.05 5.86
CA ASN A 204 -9.22 -9.95 5.78
C ASN A 204 -7.92 -9.15 5.80
N ARG A 205 -7.00 -9.50 6.69
CA ARG A 205 -5.73 -8.80 6.91
C ARG A 205 -4.55 -9.70 6.61
N TYR A 206 -3.63 -9.21 5.80
CA TYR A 206 -2.40 -9.89 5.45
C TYR A 206 -1.20 -9.02 5.79
N MET A 207 -0.44 -9.43 6.81
CA MET A 207 0.68 -8.66 7.34
C MET A 207 1.98 -9.02 6.62
N ILE A 208 2.68 -7.99 6.15
CA ILE A 208 4.05 -8.03 5.66
C ILE A 208 4.94 -7.43 6.74
N ASP A 209 5.82 -8.23 7.34
CA ASP A 209 6.86 -7.73 8.25
C ASP A 209 8.11 -7.37 7.46
N PHE A 210 8.37 -6.06 7.31
CA PHE A 210 9.50 -5.55 6.54
C PHE A 210 10.85 -5.89 7.17
N SER A 211 10.90 -6.30 8.44
CA SER A 211 12.16 -6.74 9.05
C SER A 211 12.56 -8.18 8.68
N THR A 212 11.60 -9.01 8.25
CA THR A 212 11.82 -10.46 8.05
C THR A 212 11.50 -10.95 6.64
N ILE A 213 10.61 -10.29 5.90
CA ILE A 213 10.23 -10.73 4.55
C ILE A 213 11.44 -10.77 3.61
N SER A 214 11.60 -11.87 2.85
CA SER A 214 12.64 -11.95 1.82
C SER A 214 12.22 -11.22 0.54
N MET A 215 13.20 -10.82 -0.28
CA MET A 215 12.92 -10.22 -1.59
C MET A 215 12.05 -11.13 -2.48
N ASP A 216 12.31 -12.44 -2.45
CA ASP A 216 11.54 -13.41 -3.24
C ASP A 216 10.08 -13.48 -2.79
N ASN A 217 9.83 -13.50 -1.47
CA ASN A 217 8.48 -13.49 -0.91
C ASN A 217 7.78 -12.13 -1.09
N LEU A 218 8.51 -11.04 -1.26
CA LEU A 218 7.92 -9.75 -1.61
C LEU A 218 7.49 -9.73 -3.09
N ARG A 219 8.27 -10.37 -3.97
CA ARG A 219 8.02 -10.38 -5.43
C ARG A 219 6.84 -11.26 -5.85
N THR A 220 6.58 -12.32 -5.10
CA THR A 220 5.46 -13.23 -5.34
C THR A 220 4.94 -13.79 -4.02
N PHE A 221 3.64 -13.62 -3.77
CA PHE A 221 3.01 -14.10 -2.55
C PHE A 221 1.51 -14.31 -2.72
N ASP A 222 0.97 -15.18 -1.86
CA ASP A 222 -0.45 -15.50 -1.81
C ASP A 222 -1.09 -14.87 -0.57
N VAL A 223 -2.18 -14.15 -0.79
CA VAL A 223 -3.05 -13.63 0.26
C VAL A 223 -4.28 -14.54 0.37
N PRO A 224 -4.40 -15.34 1.45
CA PRO A 224 -5.58 -16.17 1.68
C PRO A 224 -6.76 -15.28 2.09
N ILE A 225 -7.87 -15.40 1.37
CA ILE A 225 -9.11 -14.68 1.65
C ILE A 225 -10.07 -15.59 2.40
N ALA A 226 -10.58 -15.09 3.51
CA ALA A 226 -11.71 -15.62 4.25
C ALA A 226 -12.53 -14.46 4.80
N LEU A 227 -13.76 -14.32 4.32
CA LEU A 227 -14.67 -13.23 4.67
C LEU A 227 -16.06 -13.81 4.94
N ASP A 228 -16.52 -13.75 6.19
CA ASP A 228 -17.78 -14.30 6.70
C ASP A 228 -18.70 -13.20 7.27
N CYS A 229 -18.70 -12.04 6.61
CA CYS A 229 -19.41 -10.84 7.05
C CYS A 229 -20.78 -10.59 6.39
N VAL A 230 -21.34 -11.59 5.69
CA VAL A 230 -22.63 -11.44 4.99
C VAL A 230 -23.79 -11.70 5.96
N HIS A 231 -24.32 -10.64 6.56
CA HIS A 231 -25.43 -10.72 7.51
C HIS A 231 -26.82 -10.51 6.85
N GLU A 232 -26.86 -9.98 5.63
CA GLU A 232 -28.07 -9.80 4.83
C GLU A 232 -27.81 -10.14 3.35
N PRO A 233 -28.83 -10.52 2.56
CA PRO A 233 -28.64 -10.80 1.14
C PRO A 233 -28.11 -9.58 0.39
N VAL A 234 -27.03 -9.76 -0.36
CA VAL A 234 -26.27 -8.65 -0.94
C VAL A 234 -25.65 -9.04 -2.28
N VAL A 235 -25.47 -8.06 -3.16
CA VAL A 235 -24.66 -8.22 -4.38
C VAL A 235 -23.27 -7.65 -4.12
N VAL A 236 -22.27 -8.53 -4.13
CA VAL A 236 -20.85 -8.19 -4.03
C VAL A 236 -20.31 -7.91 -5.42
N HIS A 237 -19.88 -6.68 -5.66
CA HIS A 237 -19.37 -6.22 -6.95
C HIS A 237 -17.84 -6.40 -7.07
N GLY A 238 -17.15 -6.66 -5.96
CA GLY A 238 -15.70 -6.81 -5.93
C GLY A 238 -15.15 -6.83 -4.51
N LEU A 239 -13.85 -6.54 -4.42
CA LEU A 239 -13.15 -6.30 -3.15
C LEU A 239 -12.80 -4.82 -3.01
N GLY A 240 -13.03 -4.26 -1.82
CA GLY A 240 -12.39 -3.02 -1.39
C GLY A 240 -11.07 -3.38 -0.73
N ALA A 241 -10.03 -2.58 -0.96
CA ALA A 241 -8.76 -2.81 -0.31
C ALA A 241 -8.02 -1.51 0.03
N TRP A 242 -7.18 -1.60 1.06
CA TRP A 242 -6.35 -0.52 1.59
C TRP A 242 -5.17 -1.14 2.32
N PHE A 243 -4.37 -0.31 2.98
CA PHE A 243 -3.30 -0.80 3.84
C PHE A 243 -3.17 -0.01 5.15
N ASP A 244 -2.67 -0.70 6.16
CA ASP A 244 -2.30 -0.14 7.46
C ASP A 244 -0.80 -0.35 7.69
N LEU A 245 -0.18 0.51 8.48
CA LEU A 245 1.21 0.43 8.90
C LEU A 245 1.29 0.39 10.42
N SER A 246 2.25 -0.38 10.92
CA SER A 246 2.71 -0.29 12.31
C SER A 246 4.16 0.14 12.35
N PHE A 247 4.46 1.05 13.27
CA PHE A 247 5.81 1.54 13.57
C PHE A 247 6.39 0.91 14.84
N LEU A 248 5.59 0.10 15.57
CA LEU A 248 6.00 -0.57 16.80
C LEU A 248 7.14 -1.57 16.54
N GLN A 249 8.13 -1.54 17.42
CA GLN A 249 9.21 -2.53 17.43
C GLN A 249 8.87 -3.71 18.36
N PRO A 250 9.51 -4.89 18.22
CA PRO A 250 9.16 -6.11 18.97
C PRO A 250 9.21 -5.98 20.50
N GLU A 251 10.01 -5.04 21.03
CA GLU A 251 10.17 -4.80 22.47
C GLU A 251 9.08 -3.88 23.04
N GLU A 252 8.26 -3.27 22.19
CA GLU A 252 7.26 -2.23 22.52
C GLU A 252 5.81 -2.77 22.52
N VAL A 253 5.65 -4.11 22.42
CA VAL A 253 4.37 -4.76 22.08
C VAL A 253 3.41 -4.91 23.28
N GLU A 254 3.85 -4.83 24.53
CA GLU A 254 2.96 -5.18 25.65
C GLU A 254 1.97 -4.06 26.06
N ASP A 255 2.29 -2.78 25.88
CA ASP A 255 1.45 -1.66 26.35
C ASP A 255 0.89 -0.73 25.24
N ASP A 256 1.39 -0.82 24.00
CA ASP A 256 1.18 0.23 22.96
C ASP A 256 0.50 -0.24 21.66
N ILE A 257 -0.02 -1.48 21.56
CA ILE A 257 -0.61 -2.03 20.32
C ILE A 257 -1.75 -1.16 19.76
N ASP A 258 -2.58 -0.59 20.63
CA ASP A 258 -3.73 0.24 20.23
C ASP A 258 -3.41 1.74 20.21
N ASN A 259 -2.15 2.12 20.40
CA ASN A 259 -1.75 3.52 20.42
C ASN A 259 -1.69 4.06 18.98
N PRO A 260 -2.60 4.97 18.59
CA PRO A 260 -2.68 5.46 17.21
C PRO A 260 -1.45 6.28 16.80
N GLN A 261 -0.58 6.67 17.74
CA GLN A 261 0.68 7.36 17.43
C GLN A 261 1.70 6.45 16.73
N PHE A 262 1.56 5.13 16.86
CA PHE A 262 2.46 4.14 16.25
C PHE A 262 1.82 3.39 15.09
N ALA A 263 0.69 3.89 14.57
CA ALA A 263 0.02 3.30 13.43
C ALA A 263 -0.35 4.37 12.38
N MET A 264 -0.44 3.95 11.13
CA MET A 264 -1.04 4.74 10.06
C MET A 264 -2.02 3.86 9.30
N THR A 265 -3.18 4.39 8.96
CA THR A 265 -4.18 3.64 8.20
C THR A 265 -4.63 4.42 6.98
N THR A 266 -4.89 3.71 5.89
CA THR A 266 -5.57 4.22 4.70
C THR A 266 -7.00 3.69 4.58
N SER A 267 -7.53 3.13 5.68
CA SER A 267 -8.89 2.62 5.77
C SER A 267 -9.94 3.65 5.37
N PRO A 268 -11.04 3.24 4.69
CA PRO A 268 -12.14 4.16 4.38
C PRO A 268 -12.85 4.68 5.64
N PHE A 269 -12.59 4.09 6.81
CA PHE A 269 -13.10 4.53 8.10
C PHE A 269 -12.25 5.65 8.75
N ALA A 270 -11.10 5.98 8.16
CA ALA A 270 -10.19 7.01 8.62
C ALA A 270 -10.20 8.23 7.67
N PRO A 271 -9.65 9.38 8.09
CA PRO A 271 -9.49 10.53 7.21
C PRO A 271 -8.76 10.16 5.92
N ALA A 272 -9.23 10.72 4.80
CA ALA A 272 -8.68 10.44 3.49
C ALA A 272 -7.18 10.79 3.40
N THR A 273 -6.41 9.88 2.80
CA THR A 273 -5.00 10.10 2.45
C THR A 273 -4.86 10.21 0.94
N HIS A 274 -3.69 10.64 0.46
CA HIS A 274 -3.43 10.73 -0.98
C HIS A 274 -3.32 9.36 -1.68
N TRP A 275 -3.05 8.28 -0.92
CA TRP A 275 -3.11 6.91 -1.44
C TRP A 275 -4.54 6.43 -1.71
N ALA A 276 -5.53 7.03 -1.04
CA ALA A 276 -6.93 6.63 -1.05
C ALA A 276 -7.09 5.12 -0.75
N GLN A 277 -8.17 4.52 -1.26
CA GLN A 277 -8.39 3.08 -1.28
C GLN A 277 -8.42 2.58 -2.72
N ILE A 278 -8.45 1.25 -2.89
CA ILE A 278 -8.57 0.59 -4.19
C ILE A 278 -9.81 -0.30 -4.22
N ARG A 279 -10.47 -0.36 -5.38
CA ARG A 279 -11.63 -1.22 -5.64
C ARG A 279 -11.29 -2.18 -6.78
N LEU A 280 -11.31 -3.47 -6.46
CA LEU A 280 -10.99 -4.60 -7.34
C LEU A 280 -12.31 -5.26 -7.78
N LEU A 281 -12.91 -4.75 -8.85
CA LEU A 281 -14.23 -5.19 -9.30
C LEU A 281 -14.17 -6.56 -9.98
N PHE A 282 -15.16 -7.41 -9.70
CA PHE A 282 -15.35 -8.67 -10.42
C PHE A 282 -16.01 -8.39 -11.78
N PRO A 283 -15.58 -9.06 -12.87
CA PRO A 283 -16.30 -9.00 -14.14
C PRO A 283 -17.76 -9.48 -14.04
N GLU A 284 -18.03 -10.40 -13.11
CA GLU A 284 -19.36 -10.91 -12.79
C GLU A 284 -19.59 -10.81 -11.26
N PRO A 285 -20.53 -9.97 -10.80
CA PRO A 285 -20.86 -9.84 -9.38
C PRO A 285 -21.31 -11.16 -8.75
N LEU A 286 -21.26 -11.21 -7.42
CA LEU A 286 -21.71 -12.35 -6.62
C LEU A 286 -22.95 -11.97 -5.83
N ALA A 287 -24.07 -12.66 -6.05
CA ALA A 287 -25.21 -12.59 -5.15
C ALA A 287 -24.96 -13.56 -3.98
N MET A 288 -24.82 -13.02 -2.77
CA MET A 288 -24.56 -13.78 -1.56
C MET A 288 -25.74 -13.65 -0.59
N ASN A 289 -26.11 -14.75 0.06
CA ASN A 289 -27.14 -14.82 1.08
C ASN A 289 -26.52 -14.72 2.48
N THR A 290 -27.36 -14.36 3.46
CA THR A 290 -26.99 -14.36 4.88
C THR A 290 -26.29 -15.65 5.30
N GLY A 291 -25.17 -15.51 5.99
CA GLY A 291 -24.37 -16.62 6.53
C GLY A 291 -23.41 -17.28 5.54
N GLN A 292 -23.42 -16.87 4.27
CA GLN A 292 -22.41 -17.31 3.30
C GLN A 292 -21.08 -16.58 3.50
N CYS A 293 -19.99 -17.27 3.22
CA CYS A 293 -18.64 -16.71 3.25
C CYS A 293 -17.98 -16.75 1.86
N LEU A 294 -17.03 -15.85 1.65
CA LEU A 294 -16.13 -15.88 0.49
C LEU A 294 -14.76 -16.39 0.95
N LEU A 295 -14.29 -17.46 0.31
CA LEU A 295 -12.99 -18.08 0.56
C LEU A 295 -12.14 -18.02 -0.71
N GLY A 296 -10.82 -18.12 -0.57
CA GLY A 296 -9.94 -18.30 -1.73
C GLY A 296 -8.58 -17.63 -1.55
N THR A 297 -7.99 -17.19 -2.66
CA THR A 297 -6.64 -16.63 -2.66
C THR A 297 -6.52 -15.52 -3.69
N LEU A 298 -5.75 -14.49 -3.34
CA LEU A 298 -5.22 -13.50 -4.27
C LEU A 298 -3.72 -13.77 -4.43
N HIS A 299 -3.29 -14.08 -5.64
CA HIS A 299 -1.89 -14.26 -5.98
C HIS A 299 -1.33 -12.94 -6.51
N PHE A 300 -0.33 -12.40 -5.81
CA PHE A 300 0.40 -11.19 -6.21
C PHE A 300 1.70 -11.58 -6.89
N GLN A 301 1.96 -11.00 -8.06
CA GLN A 301 3.19 -11.26 -8.82
C GLN A 301 3.73 -9.96 -9.41
N VAL A 302 5.00 -9.63 -9.15
CA VAL A 302 5.62 -8.45 -9.77
C VAL A 302 5.65 -8.56 -11.30
N ASN A 303 5.44 -7.44 -11.97
CA ASN A 303 5.50 -7.31 -13.41
C ASN A 303 6.60 -6.34 -13.87
N GLU A 304 6.82 -6.30 -15.19
CA GLU A 304 7.87 -5.49 -15.84
C GLU A 304 7.60 -3.98 -15.76
N ARG A 305 6.38 -3.57 -15.41
CA ARG A 305 5.93 -2.17 -15.33
C ARG A 305 6.08 -1.59 -13.93
N ARG A 306 7.02 -2.14 -13.15
CA ARG A 306 7.28 -1.77 -11.76
C ARG A 306 6.05 -1.84 -10.85
N SER A 307 5.21 -2.87 -11.04
CA SER A 307 3.98 -3.06 -10.30
C SER A 307 3.69 -4.56 -10.07
N TYR A 308 2.46 -4.89 -9.71
CA TYR A 308 1.97 -6.24 -9.49
C TYR A 308 0.79 -6.57 -10.40
N ASP A 309 0.78 -7.80 -10.90
CA ASP A 309 -0.42 -8.46 -11.38
C ASP A 309 -1.07 -9.21 -10.21
N ILE A 310 -2.40 -9.11 -10.09
CA ILE A 310 -3.18 -9.72 -9.01
C ILE A 310 -4.17 -10.70 -9.63
N GLN A 311 -3.98 -11.98 -9.37
CA GLN A 311 -4.88 -13.04 -9.82
C GLN A 311 -5.74 -13.54 -8.65
N ALA A 312 -7.06 -13.45 -8.78
CA ALA A 312 -8.01 -13.96 -7.81
C ALA A 312 -8.55 -15.33 -8.22
N ASP A 313 -8.62 -16.24 -7.24
CA ASP A 313 -9.42 -17.45 -7.31
C ASP A 313 -10.25 -17.56 -6.02
N LEU A 314 -11.50 -17.15 -6.12
CA LEU A 314 -12.41 -16.94 -4.99
C LEU A 314 -13.65 -17.81 -5.16
N TYR A 315 -14.22 -18.30 -4.07
CA TYR A 315 -15.38 -19.17 -4.11
C TYR A 315 -16.27 -19.05 -2.88
N VAL A 316 -17.56 -19.35 -3.09
CA VAL A 316 -18.57 -19.48 -2.04
C VAL A 316 -18.87 -20.98 -1.88
N PRO A 317 -18.68 -21.58 -0.70
CA PRO A 317 -18.98 -22.99 -0.48
C PRO A 317 -20.50 -23.25 -0.49
N LEU A 318 -20.92 -24.46 -0.91
CA LEU A 318 -22.34 -24.85 -0.94
C LEU A 318 -22.91 -25.09 0.47
N SER A 319 -22.07 -25.54 1.41
CA SER A 319 -22.41 -25.79 2.82
C SER A 319 -21.30 -25.26 3.73
N ASN A 320 -21.63 -24.90 4.97
CA ASN A 320 -20.63 -24.49 5.98
C ASN A 320 -19.70 -25.65 6.41
N GLU A 321 -20.00 -26.89 6.00
CA GLU A 321 -19.10 -28.04 6.18
C GLU A 321 -18.20 -28.26 4.97
N THR A 322 -17.02 -28.82 5.23
CA THR A 322 -15.86 -29.18 4.39
C THR A 322 -16.16 -30.07 3.17
N SER A 323 -17.25 -29.83 2.46
CA SER A 323 -17.50 -30.44 1.15
C SER A 323 -16.76 -29.64 0.07
N ASN A 324 -16.07 -30.34 -0.85
CA ASN A 324 -15.38 -29.73 -1.99
C ASN A 324 -16.35 -29.13 -3.05
N VAL A 325 -17.62 -28.91 -2.69
CA VAL A 325 -18.65 -28.45 -3.62
C VAL A 325 -18.79 -26.93 -3.52
N THR A 326 -18.42 -26.28 -4.62
CA THR A 326 -18.49 -24.83 -4.75
C THR A 326 -19.86 -24.40 -5.29
N LEU A 327 -20.54 -23.45 -4.64
CA LEU A 327 -21.75 -22.84 -5.14
C LEU A 327 -21.43 -21.86 -6.27
N PHE A 328 -20.52 -20.92 -6.00
CA PHE A 328 -20.04 -19.94 -6.97
C PHE A 328 -18.51 -19.86 -6.92
N ARG A 329 -17.88 -19.70 -8.08
CA ARG A 329 -16.45 -19.41 -8.20
C ARG A 329 -16.27 -18.16 -9.04
N ARG A 330 -15.34 -17.29 -8.65
CA ARG A 330 -14.93 -16.09 -9.36
C ARG A 330 -13.43 -16.13 -9.57
N LYS A 331 -13.06 -16.03 -10.84
CA LYS A 331 -11.69 -15.74 -11.23
C LYS A 331 -11.66 -14.32 -11.77
N ALA A 332 -10.71 -13.55 -11.29
CA ALA A 332 -10.49 -12.19 -11.75
C ALA A 332 -8.99 -11.94 -11.86
N PHE A 333 -8.64 -10.95 -12.66
CA PHE A 333 -7.26 -10.56 -12.89
C PHE A 333 -7.19 -9.05 -12.95
N TRP A 334 -6.35 -8.45 -12.14
CA TRP A 334 -6.14 -7.02 -12.11
C TRP A 334 -4.67 -6.66 -12.32
N LYS A 335 -4.42 -5.58 -13.06
CA LYS A 335 -3.09 -5.02 -13.28
C LYS A 335 -2.94 -3.78 -12.42
N LEU A 336 -2.15 -3.87 -11.35
CA LEU A 336 -1.98 -2.75 -10.43
C LEU A 336 -1.23 -1.57 -11.07
N ASP A 337 -0.55 -1.75 -12.21
CA ASP A 337 0.00 -0.63 -13.02
C ASP A 337 -1.02 0.08 -13.91
N ASN A 338 -2.19 -0.53 -14.16
CA ASN A 338 -3.21 0.03 -15.05
C ASN A 338 -4.41 0.57 -14.26
N GLN A 339 -4.12 1.41 -13.27
CA GLN A 339 -5.12 2.01 -12.39
C GLN A 339 -5.98 3.03 -13.14
N THR A 340 -7.25 3.10 -12.77
CA THR A 340 -8.11 4.25 -13.09
C THR A 340 -8.50 4.96 -11.79
N TYR A 341 -8.84 6.24 -11.89
CA TYR A 341 -9.16 7.04 -10.72
C TYR A 341 -10.64 7.44 -10.72
N SER A 342 -11.29 7.31 -9.57
CA SER A 342 -12.62 7.86 -9.31
C SER A 342 -12.52 8.81 -8.11
N TRP A 343 -12.57 10.12 -8.39
CA TRP A 343 -12.53 11.17 -7.39
C TRP A 343 -13.95 11.54 -6.96
N GLU A 344 -14.61 10.61 -6.31
CA GLU A 344 -15.84 10.88 -5.56
C GLU A 344 -15.47 11.42 -4.18
N THR A 345 -14.77 12.55 -4.14
CA THR A 345 -14.75 13.34 -2.91
C THR A 345 -16.15 13.95 -2.79
N THR A 346 -17.04 13.25 -2.09
CA THR A 346 -18.09 13.95 -1.35
C THR A 346 -17.37 14.96 -0.48
N GLY A 347 -17.63 16.24 -0.73
CA GLY A 347 -17.21 17.30 0.18
C GLY A 347 -17.58 16.91 1.60
N ILE A 348 -16.67 17.26 2.51
CA ILE A 348 -16.83 17.30 3.96
C ILE A 348 -18.28 17.59 4.36
#